data_AF-A0AAW9IHU4-F1
#
_entry.id   AF-A0AAW9IHU4-F1
#
_cell.length_a   1.000
_cell.length_b   1.000
_cell.length_c   1.000
_cell.angle_alpha   90.00
_cell.angle_beta   90.00
_cell.angle_gamma   90.00
#
_symmetry.space_group_name_H-M   'P 1'
#
loop_
_entity.id
_entity.type
_entity.pdbx_description
1 polymer ?
#
loop_
_entity_poly.entity_id
_entity_poly.type
_entity_poly.pdbx_seq_one_letter_code
_entity_poly.pdbx_strand_id
1 'polypeptide(L)' 'MRRVILATHGELSKGMHNSIKLIIGDMANDIETYSLYIGKSPVDYVNEIRLDVESKEDT' A
#
# COMPACT_ATOMS: atom_id res chain seq x y z
N MET A 1 -15.44 2.13 -6.07
CA MET A 1 -14.26 2.89 -6.58
C MET A 1 -13.11 1.90 -6.76
N ARG A 2 -12.16 2.12 -7.69
CA ARG A 2 -11.06 1.16 -7.90
C ARG A 2 -10.00 1.35 -6.80
N ARG A 3 -9.75 0.31 -6.00
CA ARG A 3 -8.68 0.32 -4.99
C ARG A 3 -7.31 0.23 -5.67
N VAL A 4 -6.35 1.03 -5.17
CA VAL A 4 -4.96 1.09 -5.63
C VAL A 4 -4.03 0.83 -4.45
N ILE A 5 -3.09 -0.10 -4.64
CA ILE A 5 -2.11 -0.48 -3.62
C ILE A 5 -0.71 -0.32 -4.22
N LEU A 6 0.18 0.37 -3.50
CA LEU A 6 1.59 0.50 -3.84
C LEU A 6 2.42 -0.39 -2.92
N ALA A 7 3.00 -1.45 -3.46
CA ALA A 7 3.81 -2.41 -2.71
C ALA A 7 5.25 -2.41 -3.24
N THR A 8 6.22 -2.05 -2.40
CA THR A 8 7.64 -2.00 -2.78
C THR A 8 8.55 -2.48 -1.65
N HIS A 9 9.82 -2.74 -1.95
CA HIS A 9 10.85 -2.84 -0.92
C HIS A 9 11.15 -1.45 -0.35
N GLY A 10 11.45 -1.37 0.95
CA GLY A 10 11.80 -0.12 1.63
C GLY A 10 10.74 0.99 1.50
N GLU A 11 11.18 2.25 1.43
CA GLU A 11 10.30 3.43 1.53
C GLU A 11 9.74 3.95 0.19
N LEU A 12 9.98 3.26 -0.94
CA LEU A 12 9.59 3.79 -2.25
C LEU A 12 8.07 4.00 -2.39
N SER A 13 7.25 3.04 -1.97
CA SER A 13 5.78 3.13 -2.00
C SER A 13 5.25 4.34 -1.24
N LYS A 14 5.79 4.61 -0.04
CA LYS A 14 5.45 5.80 0.75
C LYS A 14 5.91 7.09 0.09
N GLY A 15 7.12 7.09 -0.48
CA GLY A 15 7.62 8.22 -1.25
C GLY A 15 6.69 8.56 -2.42
N MET A 16 6.27 7.55 -3.17
CA MET A 16 5.29 7.71 -4.25
C MET A 16 3.95 8.25 -3.74
N HIS A 17 3.40 7.70 -2.65
CA HIS A 17 2.17 8.22 -2.04
C HIS A 17 2.31 9.68 -1.62
N ASN A 18 3.43 10.07 -1.00
CA ASN A 18 3.68 11.45 -0.61
C ASN A 18 3.76 12.39 -1.82
N SER A 19 4.42 11.95 -2.90
CA SER A 19 4.46 12.71 -4.16
C SER A 19 3.07 12.83 -4.80
N ILE A 20 2.26 11.76 -4.79
CA ILE A 20 0.89 11.79 -5.30
C ILE A 20 0.04 12.74 -4.44
N LYS A 21 0.14 12.65 -3.11
CA LYS A 21 -0.57 13.54 -2.17
C LYS A 21 -0.22 15.01 -2.37
N LEU A 22 1.03 15.33 -2.72
CA LEU A 22 1.43 16.69 -3.09
C LEU A 22 0.66 17.20 -4.33
N ILE A 23 0.38 16.32 -5.29
CA ILE A 23 -0.23 16.68 -6.59
C ILE A 23 -1.76 16.73 -6.50
N ILE A 24 -2.38 15.72 -5.89
CA ILE A 24 -3.85 15.56 -5.88
C ILE A 24 -4.50 15.77 -4.51
N GLY A 25 -3.70 16.15 -3.49
CA GLY A 25 -4.19 16.38 -2.14
C GLY A 25 -4.84 15.14 -1.53
N ASP A 26 -5.99 15.35 -0.88
CA ASP A 26 -6.69 14.30 -0.13
C ASP A 26 -7.29 13.20 -0.99
N MET A 27 -7.37 13.37 -2.31
CA MET A 27 -7.73 12.27 -3.22
C MET A 27 -6.71 11.12 -3.17
N ALA A 28 -5.49 11.37 -2.68
CA ALA A 28 -4.47 10.34 -2.49
C ALA A 28 -4.73 9.45 -1.26
N ASN A 29 -5.62 9.86 -0.34
CA ASN A 29 -5.86 9.14 0.92
C ASN A 29 -6.48 7.74 0.70
N ASP A 30 -7.06 7.48 -0.48
CA ASP A 30 -7.60 6.18 -0.88
C ASP A 30 -6.53 5.21 -1.43
N ILE A 31 -5.25 5.64 -1.52
CA ILE A 31 -4.14 4.83 -1.99
C ILE A 31 -3.40 4.22 -0.78
N GLU A 32 -3.34 2.90 -0.73
CA GLU A 32 -2.66 2.19 0.35
C GLU A 32 -1.21 1.88 -0.03
N THR A 33 -0.32 1.84 0.97
CA THR A 33 1.11 1.56 0.76
C THR A 33 1.59 0.44 1.66
N TYR A 34 2.40 -0.45 1.10
CA TYR A 34 3.09 -1.51 1.83
C TYR A 34 4.58 -1.48 1.52
N SER A 35 5.38 -1.75 2.57
CA SER A 35 6.83 -1.73 2.52
C SER A 35 7.38 -3.05 3.04
N LEU A 36 8.14 -3.76 2.20
CA LEU A 36 8.91 -4.92 2.62
C LEU A 36 10.29 -4.46 3.11
N TYR A 37 10.50 -4.51 4.42
CA TYR A 37 11.78 -4.18 5.07
C TYR A 37 12.70 -5.39 5.22
N ILE A 38 13.99 -5.10 5.36
CA ILE A 38 15.00 -6.11 5.71
C ILE A 38 14.61 -6.76 7.05
N GLY A 39 14.67 -8.09 7.10
CA GLY A 39 14.30 -8.87 8.29
C GLY A 39 12.81 -9.18 8.42
N LYS A 40 11.94 -8.57 7.58
CA LYS A 40 10.53 -8.99 7.49
C LYS A 40 10.43 -10.23 6.59
N SER A 41 9.64 -11.21 7.03
CA SER A 41 9.33 -12.41 6.25
C SER A 41 8.56 -12.01 4.98
N PRO A 42 9.00 -12.45 3.79
CA PRO A 42 8.25 -12.23 2.55
C PRO A 42 6.87 -12.91 2.58
N VAL A 43 6.75 -14.05 3.26
CA VAL A 43 5.49 -14.79 3.39
C VAL A 43 4.49 -14.00 4.22
N ASP A 44 4.93 -13.48 5.38
CA ASP A 44 4.07 -12.69 6.25
C ASP A 44 3.65 -11.38 5.58
N TYR A 45 4.57 -10.76 4.83
CA TYR A 45 4.29 -9.56 4.04
C TYR A 45 3.20 -9.79 2.97
N VAL A 46 3.31 -10.88 2.21
CA VAL A 46 2.30 -11.21 1.19
C VAL A 46 0.96 -11.57 1.85
N ASN A 47 0.99 -12.31 2.96
CA ASN A 47 -0.22 -12.70 3.69
C ASN A 47 -0.96 -11.49 4.26
N GLU A 48 -0.24 -10.52 4.82
CA GLU A 48 -0.80 -9.24 5.30
C GLU A 48 -1.55 -8.52 4.18
N ILE A 49 -0.92 -8.31 3.03
CA ILE A 49 -1.55 -7.65 1.88
C ILE A 49 -2.77 -8.44 1.41
N ARG A 50 -2.65 -9.76 1.32
CA ARG A 50 -3.73 -10.62 0.84
C ARG A 50 -4.95 -10.55 1.76
N LEU A 51 -4.76 -10.66 3.07
CA LEU A 51 -5.84 -10.56 4.05
C LEU A 51 -6.50 -9.17 4.03
N ASP A 52 -5.72 -8.11 3.83
CA ASP A 52 -6.24 -6.74 3.68
C ASP A 52 -7.01 -6.53 2.37
N VAL A 53 -6.63 -7.23 1.29
CA VAL A 53 -7.36 -7.21 0.02
C VAL A 53 -8.70 -7.93 0.17
N GLU A 54 -8.66 -9.17 0.65
CA GLU A 54 -9.84 -10.05 0.80
C GLU A 54 -10.82 -9.49 1.85
N SER A 55 -10.37 -8.90 2.96
CA SER A 55 -11.25 -8.36 4.01
C SER A 55 -12.02 -7.11 3.62
N LYS A 56 -11.55 -6.38 2.60
CA LYS A 56 -12.18 -5.15 2.11
C LYS A 56 -12.86 -5.35 0.74
N GLU A 57 -13.06 -6.60 0.30
CA GLU A 57 -13.71 -6.93 -0.97
C GLU A 57 -15.26 -6.88 -0.94
N ASP A 58 -15.89 -6.58 0.21
CA ASP A 58 -17.37 -6.67 0.38
C ASP A 58 -18.08 -5.35 0.80
N THR A 59 -17.68 -4.18 0.30
CA THR A 59 -18.47 -2.92 0.47
C THR A 59 -18.40 -2.04 -0.76
#